data_AF-A0A2C9UNI4-F1
#
_entry.id   AF-A0A2C9UNI4-F1
#
_cell.length_a   1.000
_cell.length_b   1.000
_cell.length_c   1.000
_cell.angle_alpha   90.00
_cell.angle_beta   90.00
_cell.angle_gamma   90.00
#
_symmetry.space_group_name_H-M   'P 1'
#
loop_
_entity.id
_entity.type
_entity.pdbx_description
1 polymer ?
#
loop_
_entity_poly.entity_id
_entity_poly.type
_entity_poly.pdbx_seq_one_letter_code
_entity_poly.pdbx_strand_id
1 'polypeptide(L)'
;MNMKFQCSFPLVFLATTTTLLFGSQATAKVSDICSVTDYKPLCRATLKGISDPYKALEAAIDQAIIKTRHAYYLSRTMGSDQNIDICKEMFDSGVTDLESSLKALKVNDKGTLNSQLSAVISYYSTCDDTYSEAGETNPLTKVTGVLTHMVANCLALAEKIH
;
A
#
# COMPACT_ATOMS: atom_id res chain seq x y z
N MET A 1 18.37 71.40 -40.53
CA MET A 1 17.78 71.20 -41.87
C MET A 1 16.79 70.04 -41.75
N ASN A 2 15.49 70.32 -41.97
CA ASN A 2 14.37 69.46 -42.40
C ASN A 2 14.27 68.01 -41.85
N MET A 3 13.14 67.48 -41.36
CA MET A 3 11.74 67.72 -41.72
C MET A 3 10.80 67.18 -40.62
N LYS A 4 9.68 67.89 -40.42
CA LYS A 4 8.57 67.60 -39.49
C LYS A 4 7.77 66.36 -39.93
N PHE A 5 7.09 65.67 -39.01
CA PHE A 5 5.62 65.66 -39.02
C PHE A 5 5.04 65.14 -37.69
N GLN A 6 4.13 65.94 -37.15
CA GLN A 6 3.43 65.79 -35.89
C GLN A 6 1.97 65.56 -36.27
N CYS A 7 1.39 64.42 -35.92
CA CYS A 7 -0.05 64.16 -36.09
C CYS A 7 -0.68 63.93 -34.72
N SER A 8 -1.54 64.88 -34.36
CA SER A 8 -2.39 64.91 -33.16
C SER A 8 -3.67 64.09 -33.36
N PHE A 9 -3.98 63.24 -32.36
CA PHE A 9 -5.31 62.79 -31.83
C PHE A 9 -6.32 62.10 -32.78
N PRO A 10 -7.25 61.22 -32.29
CA PRO A 10 -7.83 61.19 -30.94
C PRO A 10 -7.92 59.83 -30.22
N LEU A 11 -8.13 59.94 -28.90
CA LEU A 11 -8.66 58.91 -28.02
C LEU A 11 -9.95 58.31 -28.59
N VAL A 12 -9.94 57.02 -28.94
CA VAL A 12 -11.16 56.21 -29.00
C VAL A 12 -10.96 55.00 -28.11
N PHE A 13 -11.75 55.00 -27.05
CA PHE A 13 -11.96 53.95 -26.07
C PHE A 13 -12.28 52.61 -26.76
N LEU A 14 -11.55 51.56 -26.40
CA LEU A 14 -12.06 50.19 -26.39
C LEU A 14 -11.42 49.46 -25.21
N ALA A 15 -12.06 49.60 -24.05
CA ALA A 15 -11.80 48.80 -22.88
C ALA A 15 -12.24 47.36 -23.18
N THR A 16 -11.33 46.53 -23.67
CA THR A 16 -11.51 45.08 -23.70
C THR A 16 -11.23 44.55 -22.29
N THR A 17 -12.28 44.50 -21.47
CA THR A 17 -12.25 43.72 -20.22
C THR A 17 -12.10 42.26 -20.58
N THR A 18 -10.86 41.77 -20.63
CA THR A 18 -10.54 40.35 -20.51
C THR A 18 -11.06 39.88 -19.16
N THR A 19 -12.26 39.32 -19.15
CA THR A 19 -12.75 38.50 -18.05
C THR A 19 -11.83 37.30 -17.93
N LEU A 20 -10.82 37.41 -17.07
CA LEU A 20 -10.09 36.27 -16.54
C LEU A 20 -11.11 35.41 -15.82
N LEU A 21 -11.62 34.38 -16.50
CA LEU A 21 -12.21 33.22 -15.88
C LEU A 21 -11.11 32.58 -15.04
N PHE A 22 -10.97 33.04 -13.79
CA PHE A 22 -10.39 32.23 -12.73
C PHE A 22 -11.35 31.06 -12.51
N GLY A 23 -11.26 30.07 -13.41
CA GLY A 23 -11.76 28.75 -13.13
C GLY A 23 -11.00 28.29 -11.91
N SER A 24 -11.67 28.29 -10.76
CA SER A 24 -11.25 27.51 -9.60
C SER A 24 -11.08 26.09 -10.09
N GLN A 25 -9.84 25.72 -10.45
CA GLN A 25 -9.49 24.34 -10.68
C GLN A 25 -9.67 23.68 -9.32
N ALA A 26 -10.87 23.15 -9.08
CA ALA A 26 -11.09 22.16 -8.06
C ALA A 26 -10.20 20.98 -8.46
N THR A 27 -8.95 21.00 -7.99
CA THR A 27 -8.13 19.80 -7.95
C THR A 27 -8.93 18.84 -7.08
N ALA A 28 -9.66 17.93 -7.71
CA ALA A 28 -10.27 16.82 -7.02
C ALA A 28 -9.12 16.16 -6.24
N LYS A 29 -9.11 16.37 -4.92
CA LYS A 29 -8.17 15.71 -4.02
C LYS A 29 -8.49 14.23 -4.16
N VAL A 30 -7.74 13.52 -5.00
CA VAL A 30 -7.73 12.06 -4.98
C VAL A 30 -7.38 11.72 -3.53
N SER A 31 -8.33 11.12 -2.82
CA SER A 31 -8.11 10.79 -1.42
C SER A 31 -6.98 9.78 -1.36
N ASP A 32 -5.96 10.08 -0.56
CA ASP A 32 -4.86 9.16 -0.34
C ASP A 32 -5.40 7.96 0.45
N ILE A 33 -5.64 6.85 -0.26
CA ILE A 33 -6.11 5.59 0.33
C ILE A 33 -5.18 5.09 1.44
N CYS A 34 -3.87 5.37 1.35
CA CYS A 34 -2.91 4.97 2.36
C CYS A 34 -2.94 5.84 3.62
N SER A 35 -3.80 6.87 3.70
CA SER A 35 -3.92 7.71 4.90
C SER A 35 -4.47 6.95 6.12
N VAL A 36 -5.19 5.84 5.91
CA VAL A 36 -5.82 5.04 6.99
C VAL A 36 -4.90 4.05 7.68
N THR A 37 -3.72 3.79 7.12
CA THR A 37 -2.78 2.84 7.69
C THR A 37 -1.69 3.54 8.50
N ASP A 38 -1.12 2.85 9.48
CA ASP A 38 0.08 3.27 10.20
C ASP A 38 1.33 3.22 9.30
N TYR A 39 1.40 2.28 8.35
CA TYR A 39 2.57 2.07 7.48
C TYR A 39 2.41 2.77 6.12
N LYS A 40 2.06 4.06 6.15
CA LYS A 40 1.74 4.88 4.96
C LYS A 40 2.80 4.82 3.85
N PRO A 41 4.11 4.98 4.12
CA PRO A 41 5.12 4.94 3.06
C PRO A 41 5.17 3.57 2.36
N LEU A 42 5.05 2.49 3.13
CA LEU A 42 5.02 1.13 2.59
C LEU A 42 3.77 0.90 1.74
N CYS A 43 2.59 1.31 2.24
CA CYS A 43 1.35 1.23 1.46
C CYS A 43 1.47 1.96 0.12
N ARG A 44 1.97 3.20 0.11
CA ARG A 44 2.14 3.98 -1.14
C ARG A 44 3.11 3.30 -2.11
N ALA A 45 4.21 2.75 -1.60
CA ALA A 45 5.18 2.00 -2.41
C ALA A 45 4.58 0.72 -3.01
N THR A 46 3.71 0.04 -2.26
CA THR A 46 2.98 -1.16 -2.71
C THR A 46 1.97 -0.81 -3.80
N LEU A 47 1.16 0.23 -3.59
CA LEU A 47 0.03 0.56 -4.46
C LEU A 47 0.43 1.32 -5.73
N LYS A 48 1.57 2.02 -5.74
CA LYS A 48 2.08 2.78 -6.91
C LYS A 48 1.02 3.67 -7.58
N GLY A 49 0.13 4.26 -6.78
CA GLY A 49 -0.93 5.17 -7.26
C GLY A 49 -2.29 4.53 -7.55
N ILE A 50 -2.51 3.24 -7.25
CA ILE A 50 -3.86 2.65 -7.28
C ILE A 50 -4.76 3.40 -6.29
N SER A 51 -5.84 4.00 -6.79
CA SER A 51 -6.75 4.86 -6.02
C SER A 51 -8.16 4.29 -5.85
N ASP A 52 -8.47 3.15 -6.47
CA ASP A 52 -9.72 2.43 -6.24
C ASP A 52 -9.58 1.56 -4.98
N PRO A 53 -10.44 1.69 -3.96
CA PRO A 53 -10.32 0.95 -2.69
C PRO A 53 -10.24 -0.57 -2.84
N TYR A 54 -11.09 -1.15 -3.69
CA TYR A 54 -11.13 -2.60 -3.89
C TYR A 54 -9.86 -3.10 -4.60
N LYS A 55 -9.45 -2.44 -5.69
CA LYS A 55 -8.21 -2.77 -6.42
C LYS A 55 -6.97 -2.52 -5.56
N ALA A 56 -7.01 -1.51 -4.69
CA ALA A 56 -5.92 -1.23 -3.76
C ALA A 56 -5.73 -2.39 -2.78
N LEU A 57 -6.82 -2.87 -2.17
CA LEU A 57 -6.75 -4.03 -1.29
C LEU A 57 -6.32 -5.29 -2.03
N GLU A 58 -6.90 -5.55 -3.22
CA GLU A 58 -6.52 -6.71 -4.05
C GLU A 58 -5.01 -6.70 -4.34
N ALA A 59 -4.48 -5.58 -4.81
CA ALA A 59 -3.05 -5.42 -5.10
C ALA A 59 -2.17 -5.53 -3.84
N ALA A 60 -2.64 -5.05 -2.68
CA ALA A 60 -1.91 -5.17 -1.42
C ALA A 60 -1.82 -6.63 -0.96
N ILE A 61 -2.92 -7.40 -1.04
CA ILE A 61 -2.95 -8.83 -0.73
C ILE A 61 -2.04 -9.61 -1.69
N ASP A 62 -2.12 -9.35 -3.00
CA ASP A 62 -1.24 -9.99 -3.98
C ASP A 62 0.25 -9.75 -3.70
N GLN A 63 0.62 -8.52 -3.33
CA GLN A 63 2.00 -8.22 -2.95
C GLN A 63 2.41 -8.93 -1.66
N ALA A 64 1.51 -9.03 -0.68
CA ALA A 64 1.75 -9.81 0.54
C ALA A 64 1.97 -11.29 0.22
N ILE A 65 1.18 -11.89 -0.69
CA ILE A 65 1.38 -13.27 -1.16
C ILE A 65 2.78 -13.45 -1.74
N ILE A 66 3.17 -12.58 -2.67
CA ILE A 66 4.48 -12.64 -3.34
C ILE A 66 5.62 -12.57 -2.31
N LYS A 67 5.55 -11.61 -1.38
CA LYS A 67 6.60 -11.41 -0.38
C LYS A 67 6.65 -12.51 0.67
N THR A 68 5.50 -13.06 1.08
CA THR A 68 5.43 -14.21 1.98
C THR A 68 6.03 -15.45 1.31
N ARG A 69 5.69 -15.69 0.05
CA ARG A 69 6.27 -16.79 -0.73
C ARG A 69 7.78 -16.64 -0.90
N HIS A 70 8.27 -15.42 -1.08
CA HIS A 70 9.72 -15.16 -1.07
C HIS A 70 10.35 -15.47 0.29
N ALA A 71 9.71 -15.12 1.40
CA ALA A 71 10.19 -15.46 2.74
C ALA A 71 10.22 -16.98 2.98
N TYR A 72 9.19 -17.70 2.51
CA TYR A 72 9.18 -19.16 2.51
C TYR A 72 10.36 -19.76 1.72
N TYR A 73 10.62 -19.28 0.50
CA TYR A 73 11.77 -19.78 -0.26
C TYR A 73 13.10 -19.40 0.38
N LEU A 74 13.20 -18.20 0.95
CA LEU A 74 14.40 -17.78 1.68
C LEU A 74 14.67 -18.68 2.88
N SER A 75 13.66 -18.97 3.72
CA SER A 75 13.82 -19.84 4.89
C SER A 75 14.22 -21.26 4.50
N ARG A 76 13.83 -21.75 3.32
CA ARG A 76 14.30 -23.04 2.78
C ARG A 76 15.77 -23.07 2.36
N THR A 77 16.38 -21.93 2.11
CA THR A 77 17.83 -21.83 1.84
C THR A 77 18.67 -21.74 3.11
N MET A 78 18.01 -21.44 4.22
CA MET A 78 18.57 -21.47 5.56
C MET A 78 18.53 -22.93 6.02
N GLY A 79 19.41 -23.34 6.93
CA GLY A 79 19.61 -24.74 7.29
C GLY A 79 18.36 -25.49 7.79
N SER A 80 18.58 -26.64 8.43
CA SER A 80 17.50 -27.34 9.13
C SER A 80 17.76 -27.28 10.62
N ASP A 81 16.91 -26.53 11.30
CA ASP A 81 16.75 -26.51 12.74
C ASP A 81 15.26 -26.29 13.05
N GLN A 82 14.86 -26.54 14.29
CA GLN A 82 13.45 -26.48 14.66
C GLN A 82 12.85 -25.07 14.47
N ASN A 83 13.61 -24.01 14.78
CA ASN A 83 13.13 -22.63 14.71
C ASN A 83 12.87 -22.21 13.26
N ILE A 84 13.81 -22.52 12.36
CA ILE A 84 13.64 -22.20 10.93
C ILE A 84 12.55 -23.06 10.28
N ASP A 85 12.36 -24.30 10.74
CA ASP A 85 11.29 -25.18 10.25
C ASP A 85 9.91 -24.65 10.64
N ILE A 86 9.75 -24.12 11.85
CA ILE A 86 8.53 -23.40 12.27
C ILE A 86 8.30 -22.18 11.38
N CYS A 87 9.33 -21.37 11.10
CA CYS A 87 9.19 -20.24 10.17
C CYS A 87 8.76 -20.68 8.77
N LYS A 88 9.27 -21.80 8.24
CA LYS A 88 8.84 -22.35 6.94
C LYS A 88 7.34 -22.67 6.96
N GLU A 89 6.86 -23.35 7.99
CA GLU A 89 5.45 -23.68 8.16
C GLU A 89 4.59 -22.41 8.25
N MET A 90 4.99 -21.44 9.07
CA MET A 90 4.26 -20.18 9.25
C MET A 90 4.16 -19.37 7.95
N PHE A 91 5.21 -19.31 7.12
CA PHE A 91 5.13 -18.64 5.82
C PHE A 91 4.24 -19.40 4.83
N ASP A 92 4.26 -20.74 4.84
CA ASP A 92 3.41 -21.55 3.95
C ASP A 92 1.92 -21.42 4.31
N SER A 93 1.59 -21.50 5.61
CA SER A 93 0.25 -21.17 6.13
C SER A 93 -0.14 -19.74 5.80
N GLY A 94 0.79 -18.79 5.93
CA GLY A 94 0.57 -17.39 5.57
C GLY A 94 0.22 -17.20 4.09
N VAL A 95 0.88 -17.91 3.17
CA VAL A 95 0.52 -17.89 1.73
C VAL A 95 -0.90 -18.42 1.53
N THR A 96 -1.23 -19.55 2.16
CA THR A 96 -2.55 -20.19 2.05
C THR A 96 -3.67 -19.25 2.51
N ASP A 97 -3.50 -18.59 3.66
CA ASP A 97 -4.50 -17.69 4.22
C ASP A 97 -4.61 -16.36 3.47
N LEU A 98 -3.51 -15.86 2.89
CA LEU A 98 -3.56 -14.70 2.00
C LEU A 98 -4.28 -15.01 0.68
N GLU A 99 -4.05 -16.19 0.09
CA GLU A 99 -4.79 -16.63 -1.10
C GLU A 99 -6.28 -16.84 -0.81
N SER A 100 -6.60 -17.31 0.39
CA SER A 100 -7.97 -17.42 0.88
C SER A 100 -8.60 -16.04 1.12
N SER A 101 -7.84 -15.08 1.64
CA SER A 101 -8.26 -13.68 1.83
C SER A 101 -8.63 -13.03 0.50
N LEU A 102 -7.85 -13.30 -0.55
CA LEU A 102 -8.13 -12.84 -1.91
C LEU A 102 -9.43 -13.42 -2.47
N LYS A 103 -9.74 -14.69 -2.18
CA LYS A 103 -11.02 -15.32 -2.55
C LYS A 103 -12.18 -14.69 -1.77
N ALA A 104 -12.01 -14.50 -0.47
CA ALA A 104 -13.00 -13.86 0.41
C ALA A 104 -13.34 -12.45 -0.05
N LEU A 105 -12.34 -11.64 -0.42
CA LEU A 105 -12.52 -10.32 -1.02
C LEU A 105 -13.42 -10.36 -2.26
N LYS A 106 -13.19 -11.32 -3.16
CA LYS A 106 -13.94 -11.45 -4.43
C LYS A 106 -15.43 -11.79 -4.22
N VAL A 107 -15.75 -12.49 -3.13
CA VAL A 107 -17.13 -12.85 -2.78
C VAL A 107 -17.74 -11.95 -1.69
N ASN A 108 -17.03 -10.88 -1.32
CA ASN A 108 -17.42 -9.94 -0.26
C ASN A 108 -17.63 -10.58 1.13
N ASP A 109 -16.88 -11.64 1.44
CA ASP A 109 -16.86 -12.25 2.77
C ASP A 109 -15.87 -11.52 3.69
N LYS A 110 -16.38 -10.47 4.35
CA LYS A 110 -15.58 -9.61 5.24
C LYS A 110 -15.02 -10.37 6.45
N GLY A 111 -15.78 -11.30 7.00
CA GLY A 111 -15.39 -12.05 8.19
C GLY A 111 -14.19 -12.93 7.90
N THR A 112 -14.25 -13.69 6.81
CA THR A 112 -13.14 -14.54 6.36
C THR A 112 -11.92 -13.71 5.97
N LEU A 113 -12.11 -12.60 5.24
CA LEU A 113 -11.03 -11.67 4.88
C LEU A 113 -10.27 -11.15 6.12
N ASN A 114 -10.99 -10.59 7.10
CA ASN A 114 -10.35 -9.99 8.28
C ASN A 114 -9.71 -11.04 9.20
N SER A 115 -10.35 -12.20 9.37
CA SER A 115 -9.82 -13.27 10.22
C SER A 115 -8.54 -13.87 9.65
N GLN A 116 -8.47 -14.14 8.34
CA GLN A 116 -7.28 -14.68 7.69
C GLN A 116 -6.13 -13.67 7.65
N LEU A 117 -6.40 -12.41 7.30
CA LEU A 117 -5.36 -11.38 7.38
C LEU A 117 -4.80 -11.22 8.80
N SER A 118 -5.65 -11.34 9.82
CA SER A 118 -5.21 -11.31 11.22
C SER A 118 -4.38 -12.55 11.60
N ALA A 119 -4.79 -13.73 11.13
CA ALA A 119 -4.04 -14.97 11.36
C ALA A 119 -2.63 -14.91 10.76
N VAL A 120 -2.49 -14.34 9.56
CA VAL A 120 -1.21 -14.19 8.87
C VAL A 120 -0.23 -13.33 9.68
N ILE A 121 -0.70 -12.27 10.35
CA ILE A 121 0.14 -11.47 11.25
C ILE A 121 0.66 -12.33 12.41
N SER A 122 -0.20 -13.14 13.01
CA SER A 122 0.19 -14.07 14.08
C SER A 122 1.22 -15.09 13.61
N TYR A 123 1.14 -15.58 12.37
CA TYR A 123 2.14 -16.51 11.82
C TYR A 123 3.54 -15.88 11.75
N TYR A 124 3.65 -14.62 11.35
CA TYR A 124 4.94 -13.93 11.36
C TYR A 124 5.45 -13.71 12.80
N SER A 125 4.56 -13.37 13.73
CA SER A 125 4.91 -13.29 15.17
C SER A 125 5.43 -14.63 15.68
N THR A 126 4.74 -15.74 15.41
CA THR A 126 5.18 -17.09 15.82
C THR A 126 6.59 -17.43 15.32
N CYS A 127 6.93 -17.01 14.09
CA CYS A 127 8.29 -17.17 13.58
C CYS A 127 9.33 -16.32 14.34
N ASP A 128 8.98 -15.11 14.79
CA ASP A 128 9.88 -14.33 15.68
C ASP A 128 9.94 -14.93 17.10
N ASP A 129 8.80 -15.37 17.62
CA ASP A 129 8.63 -15.87 18.98
C ASP A 129 9.41 -17.17 19.20
N THR A 130 9.42 -18.11 18.24
CA THR A 130 10.18 -19.37 18.38
C THR A 130 11.69 -19.15 18.61
N TYR A 131 12.28 -18.13 17.97
CA TYR A 131 13.68 -17.79 18.20
C TYR A 131 13.86 -17.05 19.53
N SER A 132 12.97 -16.11 19.85
CA SER A 132 13.02 -15.37 21.11
C SER A 132 12.90 -16.31 22.32
N GLU A 133 12.01 -17.29 22.26
CA GLU A 133 11.82 -18.32 23.29
C GLU A 133 13.02 -19.26 23.42
N ALA A 134 13.73 -19.52 22.31
CA ALA A 134 14.99 -20.27 22.31
C ALA A 134 16.19 -19.45 22.80
N GLY A 135 16.03 -18.14 23.04
CA GLY A 135 17.14 -17.23 23.36
C GLY A 135 18.07 -16.96 22.18
N GLU A 136 17.58 -17.16 20.96
CA GLU A 136 18.32 -17.00 19.71
C GLU A 136 17.89 -15.75 18.95
N THR A 137 18.76 -15.25 18.07
CA THR A 137 18.41 -14.16 17.15
C THR A 137 17.73 -14.72 15.93
N ASN A 138 16.48 -14.34 15.66
CA ASN A 138 15.81 -14.71 14.41
C ASN A 138 16.50 -14.03 13.21
N PRO A 139 17.11 -14.81 12.29
CA PRO A 139 17.76 -14.26 11.10
C PRO A 139 16.76 -13.64 10.09
N LEU A 140 15.46 -13.86 10.28
CA LEU A 140 14.36 -13.36 9.44
C LEU A 140 13.56 -12.21 10.07
N THR A 141 13.91 -11.68 11.25
CA THR A 141 13.10 -10.64 11.93
C THR A 141 12.80 -9.42 11.07
N LYS A 142 13.75 -8.99 10.23
CA LYS A 142 13.49 -7.87 9.30
C LYS A 142 12.45 -8.23 8.23
N VAL A 143 12.44 -9.48 7.80
CA VAL A 143 11.50 -10.01 6.81
C VAL A 143 10.11 -10.11 7.45
N THR A 144 9.98 -10.78 8.59
CA THR A 144 8.71 -10.91 9.33
C THR A 144 8.13 -9.54 9.67
N GLY A 145 8.93 -8.59 10.16
CA GLY A 145 8.48 -7.23 10.44
C GLY A 145 7.89 -6.50 9.22
N VAL A 146 8.56 -6.59 8.06
CA VAL A 146 8.02 -6.00 6.82
C VAL A 146 6.73 -6.70 6.39
N LEU A 147 6.65 -8.02 6.46
CA LEU A 147 5.45 -8.77 6.11
C LEU A 147 4.27 -8.43 7.02
N THR A 148 4.50 -8.33 8.33
CA THR A 148 3.49 -7.87 9.30
C THR A 148 2.96 -6.50 8.92
N HIS A 149 3.83 -5.54 8.56
CA HIS A 149 3.40 -4.21 8.13
C HIS A 149 2.61 -4.24 6.80
N MET A 150 2.96 -5.13 5.87
CA MET A 150 2.22 -5.30 4.62
C MET A 150 0.80 -5.83 4.89
N VAL A 151 0.66 -6.84 5.75
CA VAL A 151 -0.65 -7.43 6.06
C VAL A 151 -1.49 -6.51 6.95
N ALA A 152 -0.87 -5.75 7.85
CA ALA A 152 -1.55 -4.68 8.58
C ALA A 152 -2.09 -3.58 7.64
N ASN A 153 -1.37 -3.24 6.56
CA ASN A 153 -1.93 -2.37 5.52
C ASN A 153 -3.16 -3.01 4.87
N CYS A 154 -3.14 -4.31 4.57
CA CYS A 154 -4.31 -5.01 4.01
C CYS A 154 -5.53 -4.92 4.94
N LEU A 155 -5.36 -5.13 6.25
CA LEU A 155 -6.46 -4.96 7.23
C LEU A 155 -7.00 -3.53 7.21
N ALA A 156 -6.12 -2.51 7.29
CA ALA A 156 -6.55 -1.12 7.27
C ALA A 156 -7.29 -0.72 5.97
N LEU A 157 -6.90 -1.32 4.84
CA LEU A 157 -7.57 -1.14 3.55
C LEU A 157 -8.92 -1.89 3.49
N ALA A 158 -9.01 -3.08 4.09
CA ALA A 158 -10.26 -3.85 4.22
C ALA A 158 -11.35 -3.07 4.96
N GLU A 159 -10.98 -2.34 6.02
CA GLU A 159 -11.89 -1.44 6.74
C GLU A 159 -12.34 -0.21 5.92
N LYS A 160 -11.72 0.05 4.75
CA LYS A 160 -12.06 1.18 3.87
C LYS A 160 -13.00 0.83 2.72
N ILE A 161 -13.08 -0.44 2.34
CA ILE A 161 -13.98 -0.93 1.27
C ILE A 161 -15.36 -1.32 1.82
N HIS A 162 -15.59 -1.11 3.11
CA HIS A 162 -16.68 -1.70 3.88
C HIS A 162 -17.35 -0.69 4.80
#